data_AF-A0AAW4KZG7-F1
#
_entry.id   AF-A0AAW4KZG7-F1
#
_cell.length_a   1.000
_cell.length_b   1.000
_cell.length_c   1.000
_cell.angle_alpha   90.00
_cell.angle_beta   90.00
_cell.angle_gamma   90.00
#
_symmetry.space_group_name_H-M   'P 1'
#
loop_
_entity.id
_entity.type
_entity.pdbx_description
1 polymer ?
#
loop_
_entity_poly.entity_id
_entity_poly.type
_entity_poly.pdbx_seq_one_letter_code
_entity_poly.pdbx_strand_id
1 'polypeptide(L)'
;MMIKVGNIVSHTGGQEWGAGKILEVTPTSVMIQFSDGKSRKIAASHFTTLESAPSASFLPPAEAPVAAKAPRAPRVAKKKK
;
A
#
# COMPACT_ATOMS: atom_id res chain seq x y z
N MET A 1 2.26 11.20 -13.02
CA MET A 1 1.49 10.37 -12.08
C MET A 1 1.35 11.09 -10.74
N MET A 2 0.14 11.23 -10.20
CA MET A 2 -0.09 11.83 -8.87
C MET A 2 -0.22 10.75 -7.81
N ILE A 3 0.79 10.64 -6.94
CA ILE A 3 0.77 9.71 -5.81
C ILE A 3 0.01 10.37 -4.66
N LYS A 4 -1.30 10.13 -4.61
CA LYS A 4 -2.20 10.65 -3.56
C LYS A 4 -3.07 9.52 -3.02
N VAL A 5 -3.38 9.59 -1.72
CA VAL A 5 -4.36 8.67 -1.10
C VAL A 5 -5.67 8.70 -1.88
N GLY A 6 -6.19 7.52 -2.19
CA GLY A 6 -7.39 7.32 -3.00
C GLY A 6 -7.15 7.23 -4.51
N ASN A 7 -5.95 7.56 -4.99
CA ASN A 7 -5.63 7.40 -6.41
C ASN A 7 -5.43 5.91 -6.77
N ILE A 8 -5.76 5.56 -8.01
CA ILE A 8 -5.69 4.19 -8.52
C ILE A 8 -4.47 4.05 -9.41
N VAL A 9 -3.67 3.02 -9.12
CA VAL A 9 -2.37 2.79 -9.72
C VAL A 9 -2.21 1.31 -10.05
N SER A 10 -1.48 0.98 -11.10
CA SER A 10 -1.08 -0.40 -11.42
C SER A 10 0.44 -0.53 -11.31
N HIS A 11 0.91 -1.74 -11.03
CA HIS A 11 2.35 -2.00 -10.93
C HIS A 11 2.83 -2.82 -12.13
N THR A 12 3.74 -2.27 -12.93
CA THR A 12 4.21 -2.90 -14.17
C THR A 12 5.00 -4.19 -13.93
N GLY A 13 5.82 -4.23 -12.87
CA GLY A 13 6.53 -5.45 -12.45
C GLY A 13 5.66 -6.49 -11.74
N GLY A 14 4.35 -6.24 -11.63
CA GLY A 14 3.40 -7.03 -10.85
C GLY A 14 2.06 -7.12 -11.55
N GLN A 15 2.06 -7.49 -12.84
CA GLN A 15 0.85 -7.59 -13.67
C GLN A 15 -0.24 -8.44 -12.99
N GLU A 16 0.17 -9.49 -12.28
CA GLU A 16 -0.70 -10.38 -11.49
C GLU A 16 -1.42 -9.68 -10.32
N TRP A 17 -0.99 -8.49 -9.91
CA TRP A 17 -1.58 -7.76 -8.77
C TRP A 17 -2.77 -6.92 -9.22
N GLY A 18 -2.84 -6.60 -10.52
CA GLY A 18 -3.87 -5.73 -11.10
C GLY A 18 -3.77 -4.28 -10.65
N ALA A 19 -4.90 -3.58 -10.72
CA ALA A 19 -5.01 -2.21 -10.22
C ALA A 19 -5.05 -2.21 -8.68
N GLY A 20 -4.59 -1.11 -8.09
CA GLY A 20 -4.56 -0.91 -6.66
C GLY A 20 -4.83 0.52 -6.24
N LYS A 21 -5.46 0.68 -5.08
CA LYS A 21 -5.77 1.97 -4.48
C LYS A 21 -4.70 2.35 -3.46
N ILE A 22 -4.17 3.57 -3.57
CA ILE A 22 -3.26 4.11 -2.57
C ILE A 22 -4.04 4.35 -1.27
N LEU A 23 -3.65 3.66 -0.20
CA LEU A 23 -4.21 3.83 1.15
C LEU A 23 -3.41 4.85 1.97
N GLU A 24 -2.09 4.83 1.85
CA GLU A 24 -1.21 5.70 2.64
C GLU A 24 -0.06 6.20 1.76
N VAL A 25 0.32 7.47 1.92
CA VAL A 25 1.49 8.07 1.28
C VAL A 25 2.41 8.57 2.38
N THR A 26 3.65 8.08 2.39
CA THR A 26 4.73 8.57 3.22
C THR A 26 5.81 9.19 2.33
N PRO A 27 6.70 10.05 2.86
CA PRO A 27 7.77 10.66 2.04
C PRO A 27 8.72 9.64 1.41
N THR A 28 8.77 8.41 1.92
CA THR A 28 9.69 7.36 1.48
C THR A 28 9.00 6.18 0.79
N SER A 29 7.66 6.10 0.83
CA SER A 29 6.93 4.95 0.32
C SER A 29 5.43 5.20 0.26
N VAL A 30 4.72 4.39 -0.51
CA VAL A 30 3.25 4.33 -0.48
C VAL A 30 2.77 2.95 -0.13
N MET A 31 1.62 2.88 0.55
CA MET A 31 0.92 1.63 0.79
C MET A 31 -0.26 1.56 -0.17
N ILE A 32 -0.26 0.55 -1.03
CA ILE A 32 -1.28 0.34 -2.07
C ILE A 32 -2.01 -0.96 -1.76
N GLN A 33 -3.33 -0.94 -1.74
CA GLN A 33 -4.15 -2.15 -1.72
C GLN A 33 -4.52 -2.52 -3.14
N PHE A 34 -4.02 -3.66 -3.58
CA PHE A 34 -4.29 -4.21 -4.90
C PHE A 34 -5.61 -4.99 -4.92
N SER A 35 -6.20 -5.15 -6.11
CA SER A 35 -7.43 -5.94 -6.31
C SER A 35 -7.26 -7.42 -5.96
N ASP A 36 -6.03 -7.93 -5.87
CA ASP A 36 -5.66 -9.23 -5.27
C ASP A 36 -5.99 -9.31 -3.75
N GLY A 37 -6.52 -8.26 -3.14
CA GLY A 37 -6.85 -8.23 -1.71
C GLY A 37 -5.68 -7.81 -0.82
N LYS A 38 -4.45 -7.85 -1.33
CA LYS A 38 -3.23 -7.61 -0.56
C LYS A 38 -2.80 -6.14 -0.58
N SER A 39 -2.44 -5.64 0.59
CA SER A 39 -1.78 -4.35 0.76
C SER A 39 -0.26 -4.50 0.68
N ARG A 40 0.38 -3.78 -0.25
CA ARG A 40 1.82 -3.83 -0.48
C ARG A 40 2.42 -2.44 -0.37
N LYS A 41 3.62 -2.37 0.22
CA LYS A 41 4.36 -1.12 0.42
C LYS A 41 5.37 -0.96 -0.71
N ILE A 42 5.25 0.12 -1.48
CA ILE A 42 6.13 0.45 -2.59
C ILE A 42 7.01 1.62 -2.18
N ALA A 43 8.33 1.46 -2.21
CA ALA A 43 9.24 2.56 -1.87
C ALA A 43 9.23 3.63 -2.97
N ALA A 44 9.56 4.88 -2.61
CA ALA A 44 9.67 5.99 -3.55
C ALA A 44 10.63 5.70 -4.72
N SER A 45 11.69 4.93 -4.46
CA SER A 45 12.64 4.46 -5.47
C SER A 45 12.01 3.56 -6.55
N HIS A 46 10.84 2.98 -6.28
CA HIS A 46 10.07 2.13 -7.20
C HIS A 46 8.80 2.83 -7.72
N PHE A 47 8.68 4.15 -7.59
CA PHE A 47 7.52 4.85 -8.16
C PHE A 47 7.52 4.85 -9.68
N THR A 48 8.67 4.64 -10.32
CA THR A 48 8.79 4.49 -11.77
C THR A 48 8.13 3.21 -12.30
N THR A 49 7.90 2.20 -11.45
CA THR A 49 7.19 0.97 -11.82
C THR A 49 5.68 1.05 -11.54
N LEU A 50 5.22 2.19 -11.02
CA LEU A 50 3.80 2.47 -10.86
C LEU A 50 3.30 3.25 -12.07
N GLU A 51 2.15 2.85 -12.59
CA GLU A 51 1.44 3.56 -13.65
C GLU A 51 0.06 3.97 -13.18
N SER A 52 -0.43 5.10 -13.71
CA SER A 52 -1.80 5.55 -13.46
C SER A 52 -2.77 4.59 -14.13
N ALA A 53 -3.72 4.08 -13.36
CA ALA A 53 -4.72 3.16 -13.86
C ALA A 53 -6.14 3.77 -13.75
N PRO A 54 -7.05 3.43 -14.67
CA PRO A 54 -8.40 3.93 -14.61
C PRO A 54 -9.08 3.43 -13.34
N SER A 55 -9.90 4.29 -12.72
CA SER A 55 -10.60 3.97 -11.47
C SER A 55 -11.53 2.76 -11.60
N ALA A 56 -12.07 2.53 -12.80
CA ALA A 56 -12.90 1.38 -13.13
C ALA A 56 -12.15 0.03 -13.13
N SER A 57 -10.82 0.02 -13.18
CA SER A 57 -10.03 -1.23 -13.13
C SER A 57 -9.81 -1.74 -11.71
N PHE A 58 -10.00 -0.90 -10.69
CA PHE A 58 -9.86 -1.34 -9.30
C PHE A 58 -11.17 -1.93 -8.81
N LEU A 59 -11.21 -3.26 -8.69
CA LEU A 59 -12.24 -3.94 -7.91
C LEU A 59 -11.78 -3.97 -6.45
N PRO A 60 -12.46 -3.27 -5.53
CA PRO A 60 -12.14 -3.39 -4.12
C PRO A 60 -12.47 -4.82 -3.65
N PRO A 61 -11.53 -5.50 -2.98
CA PRO A 61 -11.86 -6.74 -2.27
C PRO A 61 -12.95 -6.43 -1.23
N ALA A 62 -13.93 -7.34 -1.09
CA ALA A 62 -14.99 -7.19 -0.10
C ALA A 62 -14.38 -7.13 1.31
N GLU A 63 -14.41 -5.93 1.89
CA GLU A 63 -14.20 -5.62 3.30
C GLU A 63 -12.98 -6.29 3.97
N ALA A 64 -11.78 -5.79 3.68
CA ALA A 64 -10.70 -5.87 4.66
C ALA A 64 -10.66 -4.54 5.42
N PRO A 65 -11.08 -4.47 6.70
CA PRO A 65 -10.90 -3.27 7.49
C PRO A 65 -9.41 -2.95 7.43
N VAL A 66 -9.09 -1.74 6.97
CA VAL A 66 -7.74 -1.18 6.98
C VAL A 66 -7.25 -1.36 8.41
N ALA A 67 -6.44 -2.39 8.65
CA ALA A 67 -5.89 -2.69 9.95
C ALA A 67 -4.99 -1.51 10.28
N ALA A 68 -5.58 -0.52 10.95
CA ALA A 68 -4.89 0.61 11.53
C ALA A 68 -3.72 0.02 12.29
N LYS A 69 -2.53 0.37 11.82
CA LYS A 69 -1.23 -0.05 12.33
C LYS A 69 -1.29 -0.18 13.85
N ALA A 70 -1.12 -1.39 14.37
CA ALA A 70 -0.81 -1.55 15.77
C ALA A 70 0.51 -0.80 16.04
N PRO A 71 0.54 0.21 16.94
CA PRO A 71 1.80 0.81 17.34
C PRO A 71 2.65 -0.29 17.98
N ARG A 72 3.84 -0.55 17.42
CA ARG A 72 4.83 -1.41 18.05
C ARG A 72 5.19 -0.79 19.40
N ALA A 73 4.74 -1.41 20.50
CA ALA A 73 5.20 -1.05 21.83
C ALA A 73 6.71 -1.35 21.98
N PRO A 74 7.49 -0.46 22.62
CA PRO A 74 8.94 -0.60 22.74
C PRO A 74 9.31 -1.80 23.64
N ARG A 75 10.34 -2.58 23.23
CA ARG A 75 10.93 -3.64 24.06
C ARG A 75 11.59 -3.01 25.29
N VAL A 76 10.90 -3.03 26.42
CA VAL A 76 11.53 -2.85 27.74
C VAL A 76 11.67 -4.21 28.42
N ALA A 77 12.79 -4.89 28.17
CA ALA A 77 13.27 -5.95 29.04
C ALA A 77 14.34 -5.37 29.98
N LYS A 78 13.89 -4.84 31.12
CA LYS A 78 14.76 -4.61 32.27
C LYS A 78 14.10 -5.23 33.50
N LYS A 79 14.60 -6.38 33.92
CA LYS A 79 14.83 -6.66 35.34
C LYS A 79 16.07 -7.53 35.49
N LYS A 80 17.13 -6.91 36.02
CA LYS A 80 18.25 -7.54 36.69
C LYS A 80 18.11 -7.15 38.15
N LYS A 81 17.75 -8.12 39.00
CA LYS A 81 18.15 -8.34 40.40
C LYS A 81 17.09 -9.19 41.08
#